data_AF-A0A1E8GPU9-F1
#
_entry.id   AF-A0A1E8GPU9-F1
#
_cell.length_a   1.000
_cell.length_b   1.000
_cell.length_c   1.000
_cell.angle_alpha   90.00
_cell.angle_beta   90.00
_cell.angle_gamma   90.00
#
_symmetry.space_group_name_H-M   'P 1'
#
loop_
_entity.id
_entity.type
_entity.pdbx_description
1 polymer ?
#
loop_
_entity_poly.entity_id
_entity_poly.type
_entity_poly.pdbx_seq_one_letter_code
_entity_poly.pdbx_strand_id
1 'polypeptide(L)'
;MGKKKNSNIEKTAQQLNDEYLTSFANTRGSVGMLRAAWAGMFFAIMDCIIVWSTLKEFSINPWANIWMYLTFADFIFMIVCVTVSYFPNILYKYQKFSSVMYAVFTVLLLISMEVAVYALIIGSSFMYTGIVAKVFPICIPIIYILSLIYNYFWLKNQLKEGFSENRILGNYLAKSSIYSSKSLSIIGGISLASIALGSFITGDFEKILMLSIGILFAVAFSRLTIETSYIAYLRLQDKKYWEDYDFDYKEHISPEEKKSGKIHWIKIIYLSLSLIIFIILSDYINNVSKQLNLLIILTMLAILISWLVMFVIWVIKSIKNKLNNK
;
A
#
# COMPACT_ATOMS: atom_id res chain seq x y z
N MET A 1 -47.05 -7.28 -29.87
CA MET A 1 -45.98 -6.65 -29.05
C MET A 1 -45.74 -7.51 -27.81
N GLY A 2 -44.70 -8.34 -27.85
CA GLY A 2 -44.37 -9.23 -26.74
C GLY A 2 -43.79 -8.45 -25.57
N LYS A 3 -44.38 -8.62 -24.38
CA LYS A 3 -43.79 -8.18 -23.12
C LYS A 3 -42.45 -8.90 -22.94
N LYS A 4 -41.33 -8.17 -23.06
CA LYS A 4 -40.02 -8.63 -22.59
C LYS A 4 -40.15 -8.94 -21.10
N LYS A 5 -40.26 -10.23 -20.79
CA LYS A 5 -40.14 -10.76 -19.44
C LYS A 5 -38.69 -10.51 -19.04
N ASN A 6 -38.43 -9.45 -18.25
CA ASN A 6 -37.17 -9.29 -17.54
C ASN A 6 -37.08 -10.46 -16.56
N SER A 7 -36.47 -11.55 -17.00
CA SER A 7 -36.04 -12.62 -16.13
C SER A 7 -34.83 -12.10 -15.35
N ASN A 8 -35.07 -11.41 -14.24
CA ASN A 8 -34.11 -11.39 -13.15
C ASN A 8 -34.03 -12.83 -12.65
N ILE A 9 -33.18 -13.63 -13.29
CA ILE A 9 -32.77 -14.93 -12.77
C ILE A 9 -32.02 -14.59 -11.49
N GLU A 10 -32.58 -14.96 -10.33
CA GLU A 10 -31.86 -14.84 -9.06
C GLU A 10 -30.55 -15.60 -9.19
N LYS A 11 -29.44 -14.86 -9.20
CA LYS A 11 -28.10 -15.44 -9.29
C LYS A 11 -27.90 -16.35 -8.08
N THR A 12 -27.44 -17.57 -8.32
CA THR A 12 -27.07 -18.47 -7.22
C THR A 12 -25.88 -17.91 -6.47
N ALA A 13 -25.75 -18.20 -5.16
CA ALA A 13 -24.59 -17.80 -4.35
C ALA A 13 -23.25 -18.14 -5.02
N GLN A 14 -23.16 -19.29 -5.71
CA GLN A 14 -21.98 -19.68 -6.46
C GLN A 14 -21.64 -18.73 -7.62
N GLN A 15 -22.63 -18.28 -8.39
CA GLN A 15 -22.41 -17.32 -9.49
C GLN A 15 -21.96 -15.97 -8.94
N LEU A 16 -22.57 -15.49 -7.86
CA LEU A 16 -22.19 -14.26 -7.18
C LEU A 16 -20.74 -14.33 -6.65
N ASN A 17 -20.34 -15.47 -6.09
CA ASN A 17 -18.97 -15.69 -5.64
C ASN A 17 -17.98 -15.70 -6.78
N ASP A 18 -18.29 -16.39 -7.88
CA ASP A 18 -17.44 -16.45 -9.06
C ASP A 18 -17.24 -15.06 -9.67
N GLU A 19 -18.31 -14.28 -9.81
CA GLU A 19 -18.23 -12.89 -10.31
C GLU A 19 -17.39 -12.01 -9.39
N TYR A 20 -17.57 -12.13 -8.06
CA TYR A 20 -16.77 -11.39 -7.09
C TYR A 20 -15.29 -11.76 -7.13
N LEU A 21 -14.97 -13.06 -7.13
CA LEU A 21 -13.60 -13.55 -7.13
C LEU A 21 -12.89 -13.20 -8.43
N THR A 22 -13.58 -13.30 -9.57
CA THR A 22 -13.06 -12.87 -10.87
C THR A 22 -12.82 -11.36 -10.90
N SER A 23 -13.77 -10.57 -10.39
CA SER A 23 -13.60 -9.12 -10.25
C SER A 23 -12.42 -8.78 -9.33
N PHE A 24 -12.29 -9.45 -8.18
CA PHE A 24 -11.18 -9.27 -7.26
C PHE A 24 -9.83 -9.62 -7.92
N ALA A 25 -9.75 -10.80 -8.55
CA ALA A 25 -8.62 -11.28 -9.34
C ALA A 25 -8.21 -10.28 -10.42
N ASN A 26 -9.15 -9.63 -11.09
CA ASN A 26 -8.85 -8.67 -12.15
C ASN A 26 -8.54 -7.26 -11.64
N THR A 27 -8.63 -7.01 -10.32
CA THR A 27 -8.51 -5.70 -9.69
C THR A 27 -7.38 -5.70 -8.65
N ARG A 28 -7.71 -5.63 -7.35
CA ARG A 28 -6.78 -5.59 -6.22
C ARG A 28 -6.12 -6.94 -5.89
N GLY A 29 -6.71 -8.04 -6.34
CA GLY A 29 -6.17 -9.40 -6.25
C GLY A 29 -5.31 -9.81 -7.44
N SER A 30 -5.11 -8.90 -8.41
CA SER A 30 -4.39 -9.20 -9.64
C SER A 30 -2.94 -9.49 -9.37
N VAL A 31 -2.38 -10.52 -10.01
CA VAL A 31 -0.93 -10.74 -10.00
C VAL A 31 -0.18 -9.53 -10.56
N GLY A 32 -0.81 -8.74 -11.44
CA GLY A 32 -0.25 -7.48 -11.95
C GLY A 32 -0.01 -6.42 -10.87
N MET A 33 -0.66 -6.54 -9.70
CA MET A 33 -0.45 -5.67 -8.55
C MET A 33 0.92 -5.87 -7.88
N LEU A 34 1.71 -6.89 -8.29
CA LEU A 34 3.12 -7.00 -7.91
C LEU A 34 3.95 -5.76 -8.27
N ARG A 35 3.47 -4.90 -9.18
CA ARG A 35 4.09 -3.57 -9.41
C ARG A 35 4.11 -2.69 -8.16
N ALA A 36 3.22 -2.91 -7.21
CA ALA A 36 3.24 -2.24 -5.91
C ALA A 36 4.49 -2.64 -5.08
N ALA A 37 5.23 -3.67 -5.48
CA ALA A 37 6.50 -4.04 -4.84
C ALA A 37 7.56 -2.94 -4.91
N TRP A 38 7.41 -1.92 -5.75
CA TRP A 38 8.23 -0.71 -5.67
C TRP A 38 8.13 -0.02 -4.31
N ALA A 39 6.92 0.07 -3.75
CA ALA A 39 6.71 0.62 -2.41
C ALA A 39 7.29 -0.33 -1.34
N GLY A 40 7.10 -1.65 -1.51
CA GLY A 40 7.70 -2.65 -0.61
C GLY A 40 9.22 -2.60 -0.60
N MET A 41 9.86 -2.46 -1.75
CA MET A 41 11.31 -2.31 -1.86
C MET A 41 11.82 -1.03 -1.16
N PHE A 42 11.05 0.07 -1.25
CA PHE A 42 11.37 1.31 -0.53
C PHE A 42 11.31 1.14 0.99
N PHE A 43 10.28 0.47 1.52
CA PHE A 43 10.21 0.19 2.95
C PHE A 43 11.29 -0.80 3.40
N ALA A 44 11.47 -1.90 2.66
CA ALA A 44 12.46 -2.93 3.01
C ALA A 44 13.91 -2.41 3.01
N ILE A 45 14.28 -1.48 2.12
CA ILE A 45 15.61 -0.85 2.17
C ILE A 45 15.75 0.08 3.38
N MET A 46 14.69 0.82 3.73
CA MET A 46 14.69 1.63 4.95
C MET A 46 14.87 0.74 6.18
N ASP A 47 14.14 -0.39 6.25
CA ASP A 47 14.23 -1.34 7.35
C ASP A 47 15.66 -1.90 7.49
N CYS A 48 16.30 -2.25 6.37
CA CYS A 48 17.71 -2.67 6.35
C CYS A 48 18.63 -1.61 6.96
N ILE A 49 18.45 -0.34 6.60
CA ILE A 49 19.26 0.79 7.11
C ILE A 49 19.00 0.98 8.62
N ILE A 50 17.75 0.94 9.05
CA ILE A 50 17.35 1.13 10.45
C ILE A 50 17.93 0.00 11.31
N VAL A 51 17.73 -1.26 10.90
CA VAL A 51 18.25 -2.43 11.63
C VAL A 51 19.78 -2.40 11.67
N TRP A 52 20.43 -2.09 10.54
CA TRP A 52 21.89 -1.97 10.48
C TRP A 52 22.42 -0.93 11.46
N SER A 53 21.84 0.27 11.44
CA SER A 53 22.27 1.39 12.29
C SER A 53 22.07 1.06 13.77
N THR A 54 20.91 0.49 14.11
CA THR A 54 20.59 0.04 15.47
C THR A 54 21.62 -0.98 15.98
N LEU A 55 21.95 -1.99 15.17
CA LEU A 55 22.91 -3.03 15.57
C LEU A 55 24.32 -2.46 15.77
N LYS A 56 24.72 -1.51 14.92
CA LYS A 56 26.02 -0.82 15.05
C LYS A 56 26.12 -0.03 16.35
N GLU A 57 25.06 0.65 16.76
CA GLU A 57 25.05 1.39 18.04
C GLU A 57 25.18 0.48 19.25
N PHE A 58 24.51 -0.68 19.24
CA PHE A 58 24.69 -1.70 20.27
C PHE A 58 26.02 -2.47 20.17
N SER A 59 26.93 -2.07 19.27
CA SER A 59 28.20 -2.75 18.99
C SER A 59 28.05 -4.22 18.60
N ILE A 60 26.89 -4.59 18.04
CA ILE A 60 26.59 -5.92 17.52
C ILE A 60 26.96 -5.95 16.04
N ASN A 61 27.65 -7.00 15.60
CA ASN A 61 27.89 -7.19 14.17
C ASN A 61 26.55 -7.41 13.44
N PRO A 62 26.15 -6.54 12.47
CA PRO A 62 24.88 -6.69 11.79
C PRO A 62 24.70 -8.05 11.11
N TRP A 63 25.78 -8.57 10.51
CA TRP A 63 25.77 -9.88 9.85
C TRP A 63 25.79 -11.07 10.81
N ALA A 64 25.85 -10.86 12.12
CA ALA A 64 25.65 -11.90 13.11
C ALA A 64 24.21 -11.93 13.64
N ASN A 65 23.38 -10.94 13.27
CA ASN A 65 22.04 -10.79 13.83
C ASN A 65 20.95 -11.34 12.90
N ILE A 66 20.06 -12.17 13.45
CA ILE A 66 18.93 -12.77 12.71
C ILE A 66 18.01 -11.72 12.08
N TRP A 67 17.77 -10.59 12.73
CA TRP A 67 16.89 -9.52 12.22
C TRP A 67 17.44 -8.88 10.95
N MET A 68 18.76 -8.72 10.86
CA MET A 68 19.40 -8.22 9.64
C MET A 68 19.23 -9.20 8.48
N TYR A 69 19.36 -10.51 8.73
CA TYR A 69 19.11 -11.53 7.71
C TYR A 69 17.66 -11.52 7.23
N LEU A 70 16.70 -11.37 8.16
CA LEU A 70 15.27 -11.34 7.81
C LEU A 70 14.92 -10.10 6.97
N THR A 71 15.35 -8.90 7.37
CA THR A 71 15.08 -7.67 6.59
C THR A 71 15.81 -7.66 5.26
N PHE A 72 17.03 -8.18 5.20
CA PHE A 72 17.76 -8.31 3.94
C PHE A 72 17.10 -9.33 3.00
N ALA A 73 16.65 -10.47 3.51
CA ALA A 73 15.90 -11.44 2.72
C ALA A 73 14.60 -10.87 2.16
N ASP A 74 13.87 -10.10 2.98
CA ASP A 74 12.67 -9.38 2.54
C ASP A 74 13.00 -8.37 1.42
N PHE A 75 14.06 -7.59 1.58
CA PHE A 75 14.53 -6.67 0.54
C PHE A 75 14.85 -7.38 -0.78
N ILE A 76 15.54 -8.52 -0.73
CA ILE A 76 15.80 -9.35 -1.93
C ILE A 76 14.50 -9.88 -2.53
N PHE A 77 13.56 -10.33 -1.71
CA PHE A 77 12.25 -10.79 -2.18
C PHE A 77 11.47 -9.65 -2.89
N MET A 78 11.50 -8.43 -2.35
CA MET A 78 10.87 -7.26 -2.98
C MET A 78 11.51 -6.94 -4.34
N ILE A 79 12.84 -7.04 -4.47
CA ILE A 79 13.54 -6.89 -5.77
C ILE A 79 13.04 -7.94 -6.77
N VAL A 80 12.90 -9.20 -6.34
CA VAL A 80 12.37 -10.27 -7.21
C VAL A 80 10.95 -9.94 -7.66
N CYS A 81 10.08 -9.48 -6.75
CA CYS A 81 8.70 -9.08 -7.08
C CYS A 81 8.67 -7.93 -8.09
N VAL A 82 9.48 -6.88 -7.87
CA VAL A 82 9.62 -5.75 -8.80
C VAL A 82 10.07 -6.26 -10.17
N THR A 83 11.11 -7.08 -10.21
CA THR A 83 11.67 -7.63 -11.46
C THR A 83 10.61 -8.41 -12.23
N VAL A 84 9.93 -9.36 -11.59
CA VAL A 84 8.89 -10.18 -12.23
C VAL A 84 7.69 -9.33 -12.69
N SER A 85 7.36 -8.25 -11.96
CA SER A 85 6.25 -7.35 -12.34
C SER A 85 6.43 -6.65 -13.71
N TYR A 86 7.67 -6.57 -14.21
CA TYR A 86 7.98 -6.01 -15.53
C TYR A 86 7.80 -7.02 -16.67
N PHE A 87 7.70 -8.32 -16.36
CA PHE A 87 7.54 -9.39 -17.33
C PHE A 87 6.12 -9.99 -17.25
N PRO A 88 5.08 -9.31 -17.79
CA PRO A 88 3.72 -9.80 -17.75
C PRO A 88 3.60 -11.20 -18.40
N ASN A 89 4.39 -11.48 -19.44
CA ASN A 89 4.41 -12.79 -20.09
C ASN A 89 4.77 -13.92 -19.11
N ILE A 90 5.69 -13.69 -18.17
CA ILE A 90 6.07 -14.67 -17.15
C ILE A 90 4.99 -14.76 -16.07
N LEU A 91 4.54 -13.59 -15.61
CA LEU A 91 3.59 -13.43 -14.52
C LEU A 91 2.21 -14.05 -14.83
N TYR A 92 1.71 -13.87 -16.05
CA TYR A 92 0.44 -14.42 -16.50
C TYR A 92 0.56 -15.83 -17.09
N LYS A 93 1.75 -16.27 -17.54
CA LYS A 93 1.98 -17.68 -17.95
C LYS A 93 2.11 -18.61 -16.74
N TYR A 94 2.73 -18.14 -15.66
CA TYR A 94 2.98 -18.93 -14.45
C TYR A 94 2.13 -18.45 -13.26
N GLN A 95 0.84 -18.20 -13.48
CA GLN A 95 -0.06 -17.62 -12.46
C GLN A 95 -0.16 -18.42 -11.16
N LYS A 96 0.03 -19.74 -11.20
CA LYS A 96 0.11 -20.55 -9.98
C LYS A 96 1.21 -20.04 -9.05
N PHE A 97 2.42 -19.89 -9.58
CA PHE A 97 3.56 -19.36 -8.84
C PHE A 97 3.36 -17.88 -8.51
N SER A 98 2.97 -17.05 -9.49
CA SER A 98 2.82 -15.61 -9.29
C SER A 98 1.73 -15.25 -8.28
N SER A 99 0.68 -16.06 -8.13
CA SER A 99 -0.36 -15.83 -7.13
C SER A 99 0.11 -16.15 -5.72
N VAL A 100 0.88 -17.22 -5.54
CA VAL A 100 1.52 -17.53 -4.25
C VAL A 100 2.52 -16.44 -3.90
N MET A 101 3.35 -16.03 -4.86
CA MET A 101 4.29 -14.92 -4.68
C MET A 101 3.56 -13.63 -4.30
N TYR A 102 2.41 -13.33 -4.93
CA TYR A 102 1.61 -12.16 -4.58
C TYR A 102 1.02 -12.25 -3.17
N ALA A 103 0.55 -13.42 -2.73
CA ALA A 103 0.09 -13.61 -1.36
C ALA A 103 1.22 -13.38 -0.34
N VAL A 104 2.40 -13.95 -0.57
CA VAL A 104 3.59 -13.73 0.27
C VAL A 104 3.98 -12.24 0.29
N PHE A 105 3.97 -11.59 -0.88
CA PHE A 105 4.22 -10.16 -1.02
C PHE A 105 3.27 -9.32 -0.16
N THR A 106 1.97 -9.63 -0.10
CA THR A 106 1.04 -8.85 0.73
C THR A 106 1.36 -8.90 2.22
N VAL A 107 1.88 -10.03 2.71
CA VAL A 107 2.30 -10.17 4.11
C VAL A 107 3.61 -9.45 4.37
N LEU A 108 4.61 -9.66 3.51
CA LEU A 108 5.91 -9.04 3.66
C LEU A 108 5.84 -7.52 3.54
N LEU A 109 5.04 -6.99 2.60
CA LEU A 109 4.81 -5.55 2.49
C LEU A 109 4.23 -4.95 3.78
N LEU A 110 3.28 -5.64 4.42
CA LEU A 110 2.76 -5.20 5.71
C LEU A 110 3.88 -5.17 6.75
N ILE A 111 4.68 -6.24 6.85
CA ILE A 111 5.79 -6.30 7.80
C ILE A 111 6.74 -5.11 7.58
N SER A 112 7.16 -4.83 6.35
CA SER A 112 8.06 -3.70 6.08
C SER A 112 7.41 -2.36 6.46
N MET A 113 6.12 -2.18 6.19
CA MET A 113 5.39 -0.97 6.58
C MET A 113 5.28 -0.80 8.10
N GLU A 114 5.03 -1.88 8.85
CA GLU A 114 4.96 -1.84 10.31
C GLU A 114 6.32 -1.60 10.96
N VAL A 115 7.42 -2.14 10.39
CA VAL A 115 8.79 -1.86 10.85
C VAL A 115 9.12 -0.38 10.62
N ALA A 116 8.75 0.19 9.49
CA ALA A 116 8.93 1.61 9.22
C ALA A 116 8.12 2.49 10.19
N VAL A 117 6.86 2.16 10.48
CA VAL A 117 6.04 2.85 11.49
C VAL A 117 6.67 2.73 12.88
N TYR A 118 7.18 1.55 13.22
CA TYR A 118 7.84 1.31 14.50
C TYR A 118 9.11 2.15 14.67
N ALA A 119 9.91 2.28 13.62
CA ALA A 119 11.10 3.12 13.62
C ALA A 119 10.75 4.59 13.88
N LEU A 120 9.65 5.09 13.31
CA LEU A 120 9.16 6.44 13.60
C LEU A 120 8.72 6.62 15.06
N ILE A 121 8.15 5.58 15.69
CA ILE A 121 7.75 5.61 17.11
C ILE A 121 8.96 5.71 18.04
N ILE A 122 10.06 5.01 17.71
CA ILE A 122 11.31 5.05 18.50
C ILE A 122 12.06 6.38 18.27
N GLY A 123 11.98 6.95 17.06
CA GLY A 123 12.65 8.19 16.70
C GLY A 123 14.17 8.07 16.78
N SER A 124 14.85 9.16 17.16
CA SER A 124 16.31 9.19 17.37
C SER A 124 16.76 8.69 18.76
N SER A 125 15.82 8.52 19.70
CA SER A 125 16.12 7.97 21.02
C SER A 125 16.01 6.45 20.97
N PHE A 126 17.12 5.76 20.72
CA PHE A 126 17.23 4.29 20.75
C PHE A 126 16.88 3.67 22.11
N MET A 127 16.68 4.50 23.14
CA MET A 127 16.22 4.05 24.44
C MET A 127 14.69 3.82 24.38
N TYR A 128 14.30 2.54 24.33
CA TYR A 128 12.93 1.99 24.44
C TYR A 128 12.18 2.45 25.72
N THR A 129 11.96 3.75 25.85
CA THR A 129 11.52 4.35 27.12
C THR A 129 10.02 4.62 27.12
N GLY A 130 9.43 4.91 25.94
CA GLY A 130 8.00 5.13 25.79
C GLY A 130 7.17 3.83 25.86
N ILE A 131 6.05 3.88 26.58
CA ILE A 131 5.09 2.75 26.69
C ILE A 131 4.59 2.29 25.31
N VAL A 132 4.37 3.21 24.37
CA VAL A 132 3.92 2.91 23.01
C VAL A 132 4.96 2.06 22.26
N ALA A 133 6.26 2.38 22.37
CA ALA A 133 7.33 1.63 21.72
C ALA A 133 7.48 0.19 22.26
N LYS A 134 7.06 -0.06 23.51
CA LYS A 134 7.04 -1.41 24.10
C LYS A 134 5.80 -2.20 23.68
N VAL A 135 4.66 -1.52 23.64
CA VAL A 135 3.35 -2.14 23.36
C VAL A 135 3.17 -2.43 21.87
N PHE A 136 3.64 -1.56 20.98
CA PHE A 136 3.50 -1.68 19.53
C PHE A 136 3.92 -3.05 18.96
N PRO A 137 5.16 -3.55 19.18
CA PRO A 137 5.63 -4.82 18.61
C PRO A 137 4.89 -6.04 19.16
N ILE A 138 4.12 -5.89 20.25
CA ILE A 138 3.29 -6.95 20.83
C ILE A 138 1.86 -6.85 20.30
N CYS A 139 1.27 -5.66 20.35
CA CYS A 139 -0.13 -5.44 19.98
C CYS A 139 -0.39 -5.59 18.48
N ILE A 140 0.49 -5.07 17.62
CA ILE A 140 0.28 -5.10 16.17
C ILE A 140 0.22 -6.54 15.64
N PRO A 141 1.16 -7.46 15.96
CA PRO A 141 1.04 -8.85 15.55
C PRO A 141 -0.22 -9.54 16.07
N ILE A 142 -0.62 -9.30 17.32
CA ILE A 142 -1.84 -9.87 17.90
C ILE A 142 -3.08 -9.39 17.13
N ILE A 143 -3.18 -8.08 16.89
CA ILE A 143 -4.30 -7.48 16.14
C ILE A 143 -4.34 -8.04 14.73
N TYR A 144 -3.19 -8.17 14.06
CA TYR A 144 -3.11 -8.75 12.73
C TYR A 144 -3.61 -10.20 12.72
N ILE A 145 -3.16 -11.06 13.64
CA ILE A 145 -3.59 -12.46 13.76
C ILE A 145 -5.11 -12.56 14.03
N LEU A 146 -5.62 -11.78 14.99
CA LEU A 146 -7.07 -11.76 15.27
C LEU A 146 -7.87 -11.29 14.05
N SER A 147 -7.36 -10.31 13.32
CA SER A 147 -7.99 -9.82 12.10
C SER A 147 -7.94 -10.85 10.96
N LEU A 148 -6.87 -11.64 10.85
CA LEU A 148 -6.80 -12.77 9.90
C LEU A 148 -7.87 -13.82 10.23
N ILE A 149 -8.00 -14.20 11.51
CA ILE A 149 -9.02 -15.17 11.96
C ILE A 149 -10.42 -14.64 11.64
N TYR A 150 -10.70 -13.39 11.98
CA TYR A 150 -11.98 -12.74 11.65
C TYR A 150 -12.26 -12.76 10.16
N ASN A 151 -11.30 -12.32 9.33
CA ASN A 151 -11.47 -12.24 7.89
C ASN A 151 -11.61 -13.63 7.23
N TYR A 152 -10.98 -14.66 7.79
CA TYR A 152 -11.17 -16.04 7.35
C TYR A 152 -12.61 -16.51 7.55
N PHE A 153 -13.17 -16.34 8.76
CA PHE A 153 -14.56 -16.71 9.03
C PHE A 153 -15.55 -15.86 8.25
N TRP A 154 -15.26 -14.56 8.13
CA TRP A 154 -16.06 -13.66 7.32
C TRP A 154 -16.10 -14.10 5.85
N LEU A 155 -14.95 -14.40 5.24
CA LEU A 155 -14.88 -14.90 3.87
C LEU A 155 -15.64 -16.22 3.72
N LYS A 156 -15.45 -17.16 4.65
CA LYS A 156 -16.18 -18.44 4.66
C LYS A 156 -17.69 -18.26 4.70
N ASN A 157 -18.21 -17.32 5.49
CA ASN A 157 -19.64 -17.04 5.58
C ASN A 157 -20.15 -16.36 4.30
N GLN A 158 -19.42 -15.40 3.76
CA GLN A 158 -19.80 -14.74 2.49
C GLN A 158 -19.83 -15.72 1.32
N LEU A 159 -18.92 -16.69 1.28
CA LEU A 159 -18.95 -17.73 0.26
C LEU A 159 -20.19 -18.64 0.36
N LYS A 160 -20.80 -18.79 1.54
CA LYS A 160 -22.06 -19.53 1.69
C LYS A 160 -23.26 -18.71 1.23
N GLU A 161 -23.28 -17.43 1.54
CA GLU A 161 -24.41 -16.52 1.27
C GLU A 161 -24.38 -15.98 -0.18
N GLY A 162 -23.20 -15.86 -0.78
CA GLY A 162 -23.00 -15.14 -2.03
C GLY A 162 -22.58 -13.70 -1.79
N PHE A 163 -21.60 -13.21 -2.55
CA PHE A 163 -21.21 -11.80 -2.50
C PHE A 163 -22.25 -10.87 -3.15
N SER A 164 -22.48 -9.70 -2.55
CA SER A 164 -23.38 -8.70 -3.14
C SER A 164 -22.79 -8.01 -4.38
N GLU A 165 -23.64 -7.64 -5.33
CA GLU A 165 -23.22 -6.91 -6.54
C GLU A 165 -22.55 -5.57 -6.22
N ASN A 166 -22.94 -4.91 -5.12
CA ASN A 166 -22.28 -3.70 -4.63
C ASN A 166 -20.80 -3.93 -4.29
N ARG A 167 -20.41 -5.10 -3.77
CA ARG A 167 -19.01 -5.44 -3.51
C ARG A 167 -18.23 -5.71 -4.79
N ILE A 168 -18.87 -6.30 -5.78
CA ILE A 168 -18.32 -6.50 -7.13
C ILE A 168 -18.04 -5.14 -7.78
N LEU A 169 -19.00 -4.22 -7.73
CA LEU A 169 -18.84 -2.85 -8.19
C LEU A 169 -17.71 -2.13 -7.45
N GLY A 170 -17.61 -2.34 -6.13
CA GLY A 170 -16.51 -1.83 -5.30
C GLY A 170 -15.12 -2.26 -5.78
N ASN A 171 -14.95 -3.52 -6.20
CA ASN A 171 -13.69 -4.02 -6.76
C ASN A 171 -13.35 -3.33 -8.10
N TYR A 172 -14.33 -3.16 -8.99
CA TYR A 172 -14.13 -2.44 -10.26
C TYR A 172 -13.80 -0.95 -10.04
N LEU A 173 -14.47 -0.31 -9.09
CA LEU A 173 -14.14 1.03 -8.62
C LEU A 173 -12.73 1.07 -8.03
N ALA A 174 -12.28 0.02 -7.35
CA ALA A 174 -10.90 -0.09 -6.87
C ALA A 174 -9.88 -0.26 -8.01
N LYS A 175 -10.15 -1.02 -9.08
CA LYS A 175 -9.25 -1.06 -10.25
C LYS A 175 -9.15 0.28 -10.95
N SER A 176 -10.28 0.96 -11.14
CA SER A 176 -10.25 2.33 -11.65
C SER A 176 -9.63 3.32 -10.65
N SER A 177 -9.55 3.03 -9.35
CA SER A 177 -8.86 3.87 -8.35
C SER A 177 -7.37 3.56 -8.18
N ILE A 178 -6.95 2.32 -8.47
CA ILE A 178 -5.56 1.83 -8.44
C ILE A 178 -4.85 2.13 -9.78
N TYR A 179 -5.57 2.11 -10.90
CA TYR A 179 -5.08 2.62 -12.19
C TYR A 179 -5.41 4.10 -12.44
N SER A 180 -6.33 4.71 -11.68
CA SER A 180 -6.36 6.18 -11.64
C SER A 180 -5.39 6.67 -10.58
N SER A 181 -4.85 7.85 -10.83
CA SER A 181 -3.99 8.65 -9.95
C SER A 181 -4.47 8.89 -8.50
N LYS A 182 -5.52 8.20 -8.02
CA LYS A 182 -6.28 8.48 -6.81
C LYS A 182 -5.89 7.62 -5.61
N SER A 183 -5.58 6.32 -5.71
CA SER A 183 -5.34 5.50 -4.51
C SER A 183 -3.94 5.66 -3.93
N LEU A 184 -2.90 5.70 -4.76
CA LEU A 184 -1.51 5.90 -4.31
C LEU A 184 -1.32 7.28 -3.64
N SER A 185 -1.99 8.33 -4.14
CA SER A 185 -1.96 9.66 -3.55
C SER A 185 -2.73 9.75 -2.23
N ILE A 186 -3.69 8.86 -1.99
CA ILE A 186 -4.43 8.79 -0.72
C ILE A 186 -3.60 8.04 0.32
N ILE A 187 -2.96 6.92 -0.05
CA ILE A 187 -2.07 6.18 0.86
C ILE A 187 -0.84 7.03 1.20
N GLY A 188 -0.24 7.67 0.19
CA GLY A 188 0.82 8.67 0.38
C GLY A 188 0.35 9.90 1.15
N GLY A 189 -0.83 10.42 0.86
CA GLY A 189 -1.37 11.63 1.52
C GLY A 189 -1.76 11.43 2.98
N ILE A 190 -2.30 10.26 3.34
CA ILE A 190 -2.62 9.91 4.74
C ILE A 190 -1.32 9.68 5.52
N SER A 191 -0.37 8.92 4.97
CA SER A 191 0.95 8.74 5.61
C SER A 191 1.72 10.07 5.77
N LEU A 192 1.66 10.96 4.78
CA LEU A 192 2.26 12.30 4.83
C LEU A 192 1.58 13.25 5.82
N ALA A 193 0.24 13.28 5.86
CA ALA A 193 -0.51 14.13 6.79
C ALA A 193 -0.28 13.70 8.23
N SER A 194 -0.11 12.40 8.46
CA SER A 194 0.26 11.83 9.76
C SER A 194 1.64 12.26 10.24
N ILE A 195 2.64 12.29 9.34
CA ILE A 195 3.99 12.80 9.62
C ILE A 195 3.96 14.31 9.93
N ALA A 196 3.19 15.08 9.14
CA ALA A 196 3.09 16.53 9.30
C ALA A 196 2.31 16.96 10.56
N LEU A 197 1.26 16.22 10.95
CA LEU A 197 0.46 16.51 12.14
C LEU A 197 1.13 16.03 13.43
N GLY A 198 1.87 14.92 13.39
CA GLY A 198 2.67 14.44 14.52
C GLY A 198 3.79 15.41 14.92
N SER A 199 4.41 16.05 13.93
CA SER A 199 5.51 17.00 14.16
C SER A 199 5.08 18.34 14.77
N PHE A 200 3.79 18.69 14.77
CA PHE A 200 3.31 20.03 15.13
C PHE A 200 2.62 20.12 16.50
N ILE A 201 2.23 19.00 17.11
CA ILE A 201 1.38 18.98 18.31
C ILE A 201 1.91 17.92 19.28
N THR A 202 2.85 18.30 20.14
CA THR A 202 3.31 17.59 21.37
C THR A 202 3.87 16.15 21.24
N GLY A 203 4.97 15.87 21.96
CA GLY A 203 5.84 14.69 21.79
C GLY A 203 5.26 13.29 22.08
N ASP A 204 3.97 13.16 22.44
CA ASP A 204 3.30 11.87 22.64
C ASP A 204 2.10 11.64 21.70
N PHE A 205 1.51 12.69 21.11
CA PHE A 205 0.39 12.56 20.17
C PHE A 205 0.83 11.88 18.87
N GLU A 206 2.04 12.19 18.40
CA GLU A 206 2.67 11.53 17.25
C GLU A 206 2.71 10.00 17.43
N LYS A 207 3.13 9.52 18.61
CA LYS A 207 3.25 8.08 18.89
C LYS A 207 1.90 7.38 18.91
N ILE A 208 0.87 8.01 19.47
CA ILE A 208 -0.51 7.49 19.49
C ILE A 208 -1.07 7.43 18.06
N LEU A 209 -0.77 8.44 17.25
CA LEU A 209 -1.16 8.50 15.86
C LEU A 209 -0.47 7.38 15.05
N MET A 210 0.83 7.17 15.24
CA MET A 210 1.57 6.06 14.61
C MET A 210 1.06 4.69 15.03
N LEU A 211 0.71 4.50 16.32
CA LEU A 211 0.02 3.29 16.78
C LEU A 211 -1.31 3.08 16.06
N SER A 212 -2.10 4.13 15.88
CA SER A 212 -3.38 4.08 15.17
C SER A 212 -3.20 3.70 13.69
N ILE A 213 -2.13 4.19 13.05
CA ILE A 213 -1.76 3.82 11.67
C ILE A 213 -1.37 2.35 11.58
N GLY A 214 -0.54 1.84 12.49
CA GLY A 214 -0.18 0.42 12.51
C GLY A 214 -1.42 -0.47 12.68
N ILE A 215 -2.35 -0.11 13.57
CA ILE A 215 -3.62 -0.83 13.70
C ILE A 215 -4.41 -0.81 12.39
N LEU A 216 -4.50 0.34 11.73
CA LEU A 216 -5.19 0.48 10.46
C LEU A 216 -4.55 -0.40 9.37
N PHE A 217 -3.23 -0.41 9.27
CA PHE A 217 -2.51 -1.26 8.32
C PHE A 217 -2.73 -2.74 8.61
N ALA A 218 -2.55 -3.19 9.86
CA ALA A 218 -2.82 -4.56 10.26
C ALA A 218 -4.25 -5.01 9.89
N VAL A 219 -5.28 -4.21 10.21
CA VAL A 219 -6.66 -4.55 9.86
C VAL A 219 -6.89 -4.54 8.35
N ALA A 220 -6.44 -3.51 7.63
CA ALA A 220 -6.66 -3.38 6.19
C ALA A 220 -5.95 -4.49 5.39
N PHE A 221 -4.69 -4.78 5.72
CA PHE A 221 -3.90 -5.80 5.04
C PHE A 221 -4.32 -7.21 5.43
N SER A 222 -4.86 -7.45 6.63
CA SER A 222 -5.36 -8.80 7.00
C SER A 222 -6.44 -9.29 6.03
N ARG A 223 -7.37 -8.41 5.65
CA ARG A 223 -8.40 -8.74 4.67
C ARG A 223 -7.83 -9.00 3.28
N LEU A 224 -6.89 -8.15 2.84
CA LEU A 224 -6.19 -8.35 1.57
C LEU A 224 -5.47 -9.69 1.57
N THR A 225 -4.73 -10.01 2.63
CA THR A 225 -3.97 -11.27 2.79
C THR A 225 -4.87 -12.49 2.67
N ILE A 226 -6.03 -12.49 3.34
CA ILE A 226 -6.97 -13.61 3.26
C ILE A 226 -7.57 -13.74 1.85
N GLU A 227 -8.02 -12.63 1.25
CA GLU A 227 -8.62 -12.66 -0.09
C GLU A 227 -7.59 -13.06 -1.18
N THR A 228 -6.34 -12.58 -1.10
CA THR A 228 -5.26 -12.96 -2.04
C THR A 228 -4.81 -14.40 -1.84
N SER A 229 -4.68 -14.87 -0.60
CA SER A 229 -4.35 -16.26 -0.30
C SER A 229 -5.42 -17.23 -0.80
N TYR A 230 -6.70 -16.86 -0.66
CA TYR A 230 -7.81 -17.67 -1.17
C TYR A 230 -7.85 -17.73 -2.70
N ILE A 231 -7.62 -16.61 -3.37
CA ILE A 231 -7.52 -16.58 -4.84
C ILE A 231 -6.30 -17.38 -5.33
N ALA A 232 -5.17 -17.30 -4.63
CA ALA A 232 -4.01 -18.12 -4.93
C ALA A 232 -4.34 -19.62 -4.82
N TYR A 233 -5.04 -20.02 -3.75
CA TYR A 233 -5.55 -21.39 -3.59
C TYR A 233 -6.45 -21.81 -4.76
N LEU A 234 -7.42 -20.97 -5.16
CA LEU A 234 -8.32 -21.28 -6.28
C LEU A 234 -7.59 -21.42 -7.61
N ARG A 235 -6.60 -20.57 -7.91
CA ARG A 235 -5.80 -20.65 -9.14
C ARG A 235 -4.89 -21.88 -9.21
N LEU A 236 -4.49 -22.41 -8.05
CA LEU A 236 -3.77 -23.67 -7.98
C LEU A 236 -4.65 -24.85 -8.41
N GLN A 237 -5.95 -24.79 -8.11
CA GLN A 237 -6.94 -25.83 -8.40
C GLN A 237 -7.53 -25.75 -9.80
N ASP A 238 -8.04 -24.59 -10.21
CA ASP A 238 -8.79 -24.42 -11.44
C ASP A 238 -8.27 -23.23 -12.27
N LYS A 239 -8.16 -23.45 -13.59
CA LYS A 239 -7.82 -22.43 -14.57
C LYS A 239 -8.93 -21.38 -14.75
N LYS A 240 -10.17 -21.68 -14.35
CA LYS A 240 -11.29 -20.72 -14.37
C LYS A 240 -10.97 -19.40 -13.66
N TYR A 241 -10.16 -19.43 -12.61
CA TYR A 241 -9.78 -18.25 -11.81
C TYR A 241 -8.50 -17.56 -12.30
N TRP A 242 -7.97 -17.99 -13.45
CA TRP A 242 -6.81 -17.36 -14.07
C TRP A 242 -7.22 -16.03 -14.71
N GLU A 243 -6.30 -15.08 -14.68
CA GLU A 243 -6.48 -13.78 -15.33
C GLU A 243 -6.12 -13.90 -16.81
N ASP A 244 -7.02 -13.46 -17.69
CA ASP A 244 -6.71 -13.27 -19.10
C ASP A 244 -6.03 -11.91 -19.27
N TYR A 245 -4.70 -11.93 -19.44
CA TYR A 245 -3.97 -10.72 -19.80
C TYR A 245 -3.98 -10.55 -21.31
N ASP A 246 -4.67 -9.51 -21.77
CA ASP A 246 -4.63 -9.09 -23.15
C ASP A 246 -3.24 -8.51 -23.46
N PHE A 247 -2.41 -9.30 -24.15
CA PHE A 247 -1.06 -8.90 -24.54
C PHE A 247 -1.08 -7.79 -25.61
N ASP A 248 -2.17 -7.64 -26.36
CA ASP A 248 -2.34 -6.65 -27.43
C ASP A 248 -2.78 -5.28 -26.87
N TYR A 249 -3.24 -5.20 -25.62
CA TYR A 249 -3.60 -3.95 -24.97
C TYR A 249 -2.45 -2.93 -24.96
N LYS A 250 -1.18 -3.38 -24.94
CA LYS A 250 -0.01 -2.49 -25.03
C LYS A 250 0.11 -1.77 -26.38
N GLU A 251 -0.36 -2.38 -27.47
CA GLU A 251 -0.39 -1.77 -28.80
C GLU A 251 -1.52 -0.73 -28.93
N HIS A 252 -2.53 -0.80 -28.07
CA HIS A 252 -3.69 0.09 -28.08
C HIS A 252 -3.65 1.22 -27.04
N ILE A 253 -2.56 1.36 -26.27
CA ILE A 253 -2.41 2.47 -25.31
C ILE A 253 -2.41 3.79 -26.07
N SER A 254 -3.44 4.60 -25.86
CA SER A 254 -3.55 5.88 -26.55
C SER A 254 -2.39 6.80 -26.17
N PRO A 255 -1.95 7.69 -27.08
CA PRO A 255 -0.90 8.68 -26.77
C PRO A 255 -1.23 9.53 -25.53
N GLU A 256 -2.52 9.74 -25.25
CA GLU A 256 -3.03 10.48 -24.11
C GLU A 256 -2.83 9.73 -22.79
N GLU A 257 -3.06 8.41 -22.76
CA GLU A 257 -2.80 7.56 -21.59
C GLU A 257 -1.31 7.48 -21.28
N LYS A 258 -0.47 7.38 -22.31
CA LYS A 258 1.00 7.39 -22.16
C LYS A 258 1.51 8.73 -21.62
N LYS A 259 0.92 9.85 -22.06
CA LYS A 259 1.23 11.21 -21.56
C LYS A 259 0.75 11.41 -20.11
N SER A 260 -0.44 10.90 -19.79
CA SER A 260 -1.00 10.90 -18.43
C SER A 260 -0.09 10.13 -17.46
N GLY A 261 0.40 8.95 -17.87
CA GLY A 261 1.36 8.16 -17.09
C GLY A 261 2.68 8.89 -16.81
N LYS A 262 3.27 9.57 -17.81
CA LYS A 262 4.50 10.37 -17.62
C LYS A 262 4.30 11.51 -16.63
N ILE A 263 3.20 12.26 -16.76
CA ILE A 263 2.86 13.36 -15.84
C ILE A 263 2.63 12.83 -14.42
N HIS A 264 2.06 11.63 -14.29
CA HIS A 264 1.86 10.98 -13.00
C HIS A 264 3.19 10.62 -12.31
N TRP A 265 4.14 10.03 -13.04
CA TRP A 265 5.48 9.73 -12.51
C TRP A 265 6.24 11.00 -12.10
N ILE A 266 6.14 12.09 -12.87
CA ILE A 266 6.75 13.38 -12.51
C ILE A 266 6.19 13.90 -11.19
N LYS A 267 4.88 13.78 -10.95
CA LYS A 267 4.26 14.19 -9.68
C LYS A 267 4.73 13.35 -8.50
N ILE A 268 4.86 12.03 -8.69
CA ILE A 268 5.38 11.11 -7.66
C ILE A 268 6.81 11.49 -7.31
N ILE A 269 7.68 11.64 -8.32
CA ILE A 269 9.08 12.02 -8.14
C ILE A 269 9.18 13.37 -7.41
N TYR A 270 8.38 14.37 -7.78
CA TYR A 270 8.34 15.67 -7.10
C TYR A 270 7.92 15.56 -5.63
N LEU A 271 6.86 14.81 -5.33
CA LEU A 271 6.40 14.58 -3.95
C LEU A 271 7.46 13.86 -3.11
N SER A 272 8.07 12.80 -3.65
CA SER A 272 9.13 12.06 -2.98
C SER A 272 10.38 12.92 -2.74
N LEU A 273 10.83 13.68 -3.74
CA LEU A 273 12.02 14.54 -3.63
C LEU A 273 11.77 15.71 -2.65
N SER A 274 10.60 16.34 -2.72
CA SER A 274 10.24 17.43 -1.81
C SER A 274 10.11 16.96 -0.36
N LEU A 275 9.67 15.73 -0.13
CA LEU A 275 9.68 15.12 1.21
C LEU A 275 11.11 14.89 1.73
N ILE A 276 12.00 14.32 0.91
CA ILE A 276 13.40 14.12 1.31
C ILE A 276 14.04 15.46 1.70
N ILE A 277 13.82 16.50 0.90
CA ILE A 277 14.29 17.86 1.20
C ILE A 277 13.67 18.39 2.49
N PHE A 278 12.37 18.18 2.71
CA PHE A 278 11.68 18.61 3.93
C PHE A 278 12.25 17.94 5.19
N ILE A 279 12.52 16.63 5.14
CA ILE A 279 13.13 15.89 6.25
C ILE A 279 14.55 16.39 6.54
N ILE A 280 15.38 16.54 5.50
CA ILE A 280 16.74 17.07 5.65
C ILE A 280 16.70 18.46 6.27
N LEU A 281 15.86 19.36 5.76
CA LEU A 281 15.72 20.73 6.27
C LEU A 281 15.23 20.77 7.72
N SER A 282 14.36 19.84 8.12
CA SER A 282 13.86 19.74 9.49
C SER A 282 14.95 19.45 10.52
N ASP A 283 16.01 18.73 10.14
CA ASP A 283 17.14 18.39 11.04
C ASP A 283 18.08 19.59 11.28
N TYR A 284 18.07 20.57 10.37
CA TYR A 284 18.83 21.81 10.50
C TYR A 284 18.07 22.89 11.29
N ILE A 285 16.78 22.71 11.57
CA ILE A 285 16.01 23.67 12.38
C ILE A 285 16.66 23.78 13.77
N ASN A 286 16.94 25.02 14.18
CA ASN A 286 17.62 25.40 15.44
C ASN A 286 19.13 25.12 15.53
N ASN A 287 19.75 24.50 14.52
CA ASN A 287 21.20 24.24 14.47
C ASN A 287 22.00 25.26 13.62
N VAL A 288 21.33 26.26 13.06
CA VAL A 288 21.93 27.24 12.15
C VAL A 288 21.57 28.68 12.54
N SER A 289 22.30 29.64 11.96
CA SER A 289 22.14 31.07 12.26
C SER A 289 20.68 31.53 12.10
N LYS A 290 20.28 32.54 12.87
CA LYS A 290 18.88 33.03 12.92
C LYS A 290 18.32 33.41 11.54
N GLN A 291 19.15 33.94 10.65
CA GLN A 291 18.77 34.27 9.27
C GLN A 291 18.55 33.01 8.41
N LEU A 292 19.41 31.99 8.56
CA LEU A 292 19.27 30.74 7.82
C LEU A 292 18.10 29.90 8.34
N ASN A 293 17.85 29.91 9.65
CA ASN A 293 16.70 29.23 10.26
C ASN A 293 15.37 29.82 9.72
N LEU A 294 15.28 31.14 9.60
CA LEU A 294 14.13 31.81 8.96
C LEU A 294 13.95 31.37 7.50
N LEU A 295 15.04 31.25 6.74
CA LEU A 295 15.01 30.80 5.34
C LEU A 295 14.56 29.34 5.22
N ILE A 296 15.01 28.46 6.13
CA ILE A 296 14.60 27.05 6.21
C ILE A 296 13.10 26.96 6.47
N ILE A 297 12.60 27.70 7.46
CA ILE A 297 11.18 27.74 7.82
C ILE A 297 10.33 28.22 6.63
N LEU A 298 10.76 29.28 5.93
CA LEU A 298 10.07 29.79 4.74
C LEU A 298 10.05 28.77 3.59
N THR A 299 11.15 28.05 3.40
CA THR A 299 11.25 26.99 2.37
C THR A 299 10.33 25.81 2.67
N MET A 300 10.28 25.38 3.93
CA MET A 300 9.38 24.31 4.39
C MET A 300 7.91 24.72 4.27
N LEU A 301 7.57 25.96 4.60
CA LEU A 301 6.22 26.52 4.39
C LEU A 301 5.85 26.56 2.91
N ALA A 302 6.77 26.93 2.02
CA ALA A 302 6.53 26.94 0.57
C ALA A 302 6.25 25.52 0.02
N ILE A 303 6.96 24.50 0.51
CA ILE A 303 6.72 23.09 0.16
C ILE A 303 5.33 22.66 0.64
N LEU A 304 4.95 22.98 1.87
CA LEU A 304 3.62 22.67 2.42
C LEU A 304 2.50 23.36 1.64
N ILE A 305 2.67 24.64 1.29
CA ILE A 305 1.71 25.38 0.45
C ILE A 305 1.60 24.74 -0.94
N SER A 306 2.72 24.32 -1.53
CA SER A 306 2.74 23.62 -2.82
C SER A 306 1.92 22.32 -2.77
N TRP A 307 2.09 21.53 -1.71
CA TRP A 307 1.31 20.31 -1.50
C TRP A 307 -0.18 20.60 -1.30
N LEU A 308 -0.52 21.64 -0.54
CA LEU A 308 -1.90 22.06 -0.31
C LEU A 308 -2.59 22.54 -1.59
N VAL A 309 -1.90 23.33 -2.43
CA VAL A 309 -2.40 23.76 -3.74
C VAL A 309 -2.63 22.55 -4.65
N MET A 310 -1.68 21.60 -4.69
CA MET A 310 -1.87 20.36 -5.45
C MET A 310 -3.07 19.54 -4.95
N PHE A 311 -3.27 19.49 -3.63
CA PHE A 311 -4.41 18.83 -3.00
C PHE A 311 -5.74 19.50 -3.37
N VAL A 312 -5.83 20.83 -3.29
CA VAL A 312 -7.04 21.59 -3.65
C VAL A 312 -7.39 21.41 -5.14
N ILE A 313 -6.41 21.53 -6.04
CA ILE A 313 -6.60 21.29 -7.48
C ILE A 313 -7.09 19.85 -7.72
N TRP A 314 -6.56 18.89 -6.97
CA TRP A 314 -6.98 17.49 -7.03
C TRP A 314 -8.42 17.30 -6.55
N VAL A 315 -8.84 17.91 -5.44
CA VAL A 315 -10.22 17.86 -4.92
C VAL A 315 -11.19 18.42 -5.96
N ILE A 316 -10.90 19.60 -6.50
CA ILE A 316 -11.74 20.26 -7.52
C ILE A 316 -11.91 19.36 -8.75
N LYS A 317 -10.81 18.77 -9.24
CA LYS A 317 -10.83 17.87 -10.40
C LYS A 317 -11.58 16.57 -10.12
N SER A 318 -11.47 16.03 -8.90
CA SER A 318 -12.18 14.82 -8.48
C SER A 318 -13.69 15.05 -8.40
N ILE A 319 -14.13 16.22 -7.92
CA ILE A 319 -15.54 16.64 -7.87
C ILE A 319 -16.08 16.84 -9.29
N LYS A 320 -15.36 17.58 -10.15
CA LYS A 320 -15.77 17.84 -11.54
C LYS A 320 -15.94 16.56 -12.36
N ASN A 321 -15.05 15.58 -12.19
CA ASN A 321 -15.16 14.30 -12.88
C ASN A 321 -16.32 13.43 -12.38
N LYS A 322 -16.73 13.56 -11.10
CA LYS A 322 -17.94 12.89 -10.58
C LYS A 322 -19.24 13.54 -11.08
N LEU A 323 -19.22 14.85 -11.33
CA LEU A 323 -20.36 15.59 -11.88
C LEU A 323 -20.57 15.33 -13.37
N ASN A 324 -19.49 15.18 -14.15
CA ASN A 324 -19.56 14.94 -15.59
C ASN A 324 -19.84 13.49 -16.00
N ASN A 325 -19.74 12.53 -15.07
CA ASN A 325 -19.98 11.10 -15.30
C ASN A 325 -21.34 10.62 -14.72
N LYS A 326 -22.26 11.55 -14.42
CA LYS A 326 -23.67 11.31 -14.11
C LYS A 326 -24.52 11.73 -15.29
#